data_AF-A0A6L9KB87-F1
#
_entry.id   AF-A0A6L9KB87-F1
#
_cell.length_a   1.000
_cell.length_b   1.000
_cell.length_c   1.000
_cell.angle_alpha   90.00
_cell.angle_beta   90.00
_cell.angle_gamma   90.00
#
_symmetry.space_group_name_H-M   'P 1'
#
loop_
_entity.id
_entity.type
_entity.pdbx_description
1 polymer ?
#
loop_
_entity_poly.entity_id
_entity_poly.type
_entity_poly.pdbx_seq_one_letter_code
_entity_poly.pdbx_strand_id
1 'polypeptide(L)'
;MKNIKFLIAFTLVLISTVAIAQKSQQDKITNQTNPVFDQMAIDLKLTQEQRTTVQNFWVEKTMTVNEKVKAANTDEEKAEVRKASYKDYFQKLKDNFGQEMMVKMRVWHKENNPKFFAPKKS
;
A
#
# COMPACT_ATOMS: atom_id res chain seq x y z
N MET A 1 10.46 -23.31 -41.31
CA MET A 1 10.59 -23.01 -39.86
C MET A 1 11.27 -21.65 -39.64
N LYS A 2 10.55 -20.55 -39.91
CA LYS A 2 10.95 -19.17 -39.62
C LYS A 2 9.62 -18.55 -39.20
N ASN A 3 9.40 -18.25 -37.91
CA ASN A 3 8.32 -17.40 -37.37
C ASN A 3 8.24 -17.48 -35.83
N ILE A 4 8.84 -18.48 -35.19
CA ILE A 4 8.76 -18.66 -33.72
C ILE A 4 9.65 -17.65 -32.95
N LYS A 5 10.66 -17.05 -33.60
CA LYS A 5 11.60 -16.10 -32.94
C LYS A 5 11.02 -14.71 -32.66
N PHE A 6 9.90 -14.32 -33.29
CA PHE A 6 9.28 -13.00 -33.08
C PHE A 6 8.30 -12.96 -31.90
N LEU A 7 7.75 -14.10 -31.47
CA LEU A 7 6.75 -14.15 -30.40
C LEU A 7 7.37 -14.02 -28.99
N ILE A 8 8.62 -14.45 -28.82
CA ILE A 8 9.34 -14.42 -27.53
C ILE A 8 9.86 -13.00 -27.22
N ALA A 9 10.22 -12.22 -28.24
CA ALA A 9 10.66 -10.84 -28.05
C ALA A 9 9.50 -9.92 -27.61
N PHE A 10 8.28 -10.17 -28.09
CA PHE A 10 7.13 -9.31 -27.79
C PHE A 10 6.61 -9.49 -26.35
N THR A 11 6.73 -10.69 -25.78
CA THR A 11 6.34 -10.99 -24.39
C THR A 11 7.33 -10.44 -23.37
N LEU A 12 8.64 -10.45 -23.66
CA LEU A 12 9.67 -9.85 -22.78
C LEU A 12 9.59 -8.31 -22.70
N VAL A 13 9.22 -7.64 -23.79
CA VAL A 13 9.05 -6.17 -23.82
C VAL A 13 7.79 -5.73 -23.04
N LEU A 14 6.72 -6.52 -23.03
CA LEU A 14 5.51 -6.20 -22.27
C LEU A 14 5.69 -6.38 -20.75
N ILE A 15 6.46 -7.38 -20.31
CA ILE A 15 6.70 -7.60 -18.86
C ILE A 15 7.58 -6.48 -18.28
N SER A 16 8.56 -6.01 -19.06
CA SER A 16 9.49 -4.96 -18.61
C SER A 16 8.80 -3.60 -18.44
N THR A 17 7.83 -3.24 -19.30
CA THR A 17 7.09 -1.98 -19.16
C THR A 17 6.13 -1.97 -17.96
N VAL A 18 5.49 -3.11 -17.65
CA VAL A 18 4.60 -3.25 -16.48
C VAL A 18 5.38 -3.13 -15.18
N ALA A 19 6.55 -3.78 -15.08
CA ALA A 19 7.40 -3.70 -13.90
C ALA A 19 7.93 -2.28 -13.63
N ILE A 20 8.30 -1.54 -14.69
CA ILE A 20 8.73 -0.14 -14.58
C ILE A 20 7.58 0.76 -14.12
N ALA A 21 6.37 0.57 -14.66
CA ALA A 21 5.19 1.33 -14.26
C ALA A 21 4.80 1.08 -12.80
N GLN A 22 4.82 -0.19 -12.35
CA GLN A 22 4.57 -0.55 -10.95
C GLN A 22 5.62 0.04 -10.01
N LYS A 23 6.90 -0.01 -10.39
CA LYS A 23 8.00 0.61 -9.60
C LYS A 23 7.87 2.12 -9.52
N SER A 24 7.57 2.81 -10.63
CA SER A 24 7.34 4.25 -10.64
C SER A 24 6.17 4.67 -9.74
N GLN A 25 5.08 3.89 -9.75
CA GLN A 25 3.94 4.13 -8.88
C GLN A 25 4.29 3.90 -7.41
N GLN A 26 5.05 2.85 -7.12
CA GLN A 26 5.57 2.57 -5.77
C GLN A 26 6.44 3.72 -5.26
N ASP A 27 7.43 4.18 -6.04
CA ASP A 27 8.32 5.29 -5.66
C ASP A 27 7.52 6.57 -5.39
N LYS A 28 6.51 6.85 -6.21
CA LYS A 28 5.62 8.00 -6.00
C LYS A 28 4.86 7.90 -4.67
N ILE A 29 4.28 6.74 -4.34
CA ILE A 29 3.55 6.54 -3.08
C ILE A 29 4.52 6.64 -1.89
N THR A 30 5.70 6.04 -1.99
CA THR A 30 6.75 6.11 -0.96
C THR A 30 7.12 7.56 -0.68
N ASN A 31 7.44 8.35 -1.71
CA ASN A 31 7.83 9.74 -1.55
C ASN A 31 6.71 10.61 -0.96
N GLN A 32 5.45 10.36 -1.35
CA GLN A 32 4.30 11.08 -0.81
C GLN A 32 4.01 10.76 0.65
N THR A 33 4.38 9.55 1.09
CA THR A 33 4.07 9.06 2.45
C THR A 33 5.26 9.10 3.40
N ASN A 34 6.48 9.33 2.90
CA ASN A 34 7.69 9.45 3.71
C ASN A 34 7.51 10.40 4.91
N PRO A 35 7.04 11.67 4.74
CA PRO A 35 6.92 12.59 5.86
C PRO A 35 5.96 12.11 6.94
N VAL A 36 4.91 11.38 6.56
CA VAL A 36 3.92 10.82 7.49
C VAL A 36 4.55 9.75 8.36
N PHE A 37 5.31 8.82 7.74
CA PHE A 37 5.94 7.73 8.47
C PHE A 37 7.16 8.20 9.28
N ASP A 38 7.83 9.28 8.85
CA ASP A 38 8.88 9.92 9.63
C ASP A 38 8.29 10.55 10.90
N GLN A 39 7.17 11.26 10.81
CA GLN A 39 6.49 11.81 11.98
C GLN A 39 6.00 10.69 12.92
N MET A 40 5.40 9.62 12.38
CA MET A 40 4.99 8.48 13.20
C MET A 40 6.17 7.85 13.93
N ALA A 41 7.33 7.75 13.28
CA ALA A 41 8.52 7.19 13.90
C ALA A 41 9.02 8.05 15.06
N ILE A 42 8.95 9.37 14.93
CA ILE A 42 9.26 10.31 16.01
C ILE A 42 8.27 10.13 17.17
N ASP A 43 6.98 10.19 16.89
CA ASP A 43 5.93 10.20 17.92
C ASP A 43 5.85 8.87 18.68
N LEU A 44 5.99 7.76 17.96
CA LEU A 44 5.91 6.41 18.52
C LEU A 44 7.28 5.82 18.86
N LYS A 45 8.36 6.60 18.68
CA LYS A 45 9.76 6.21 18.94
C LYS A 45 10.15 4.91 18.21
N LEU A 46 9.75 4.79 16.95
CA LEU A 46 10.08 3.63 16.11
C LEU A 46 11.54 3.71 15.66
N THR A 47 12.18 2.55 15.52
CA THR A 47 13.48 2.49 14.83
C THR A 47 13.32 2.74 13.33
N GLN A 48 14.42 3.08 12.64
CA GLN A 48 14.40 3.26 11.19
C GLN A 48 13.90 2.01 10.45
N GLU A 49 14.26 0.83 10.93
CA GLU A 49 13.79 -0.45 10.37
C GLU A 49 12.28 -0.61 10.57
N GLN A 50 11.78 -0.37 11.78
CA GLN A 50 10.34 -0.45 12.07
C GLN A 50 9.55 0.55 11.22
N ARG A 51 10.01 1.79 11.11
CA ARG A 51 9.43 2.83 10.25
C ARG A 51 9.36 2.38 8.79
N THR A 52 10.45 1.80 8.28
CA THR A 52 10.53 1.29 6.91
C THR A 52 9.55 0.14 6.68
N THR A 53 9.46 -0.79 7.63
CA THR A 53 8.51 -1.91 7.57
C THR A 53 7.06 -1.42 7.56
N VAL A 54 6.69 -0.47 8.42
CA VAL A 54 5.34 0.12 8.44
C VAL A 54 5.01 0.80 7.11
N GLN A 55 5.96 1.55 6.54
CA GLN A 55 5.78 2.19 5.24
C GLN A 55 5.61 1.14 4.13
N ASN A 56 6.44 0.09 4.11
CA ASN A 56 6.36 -0.95 3.09
C ASN A 56 4.99 -1.63 3.10
N PHE A 57 4.45 -1.98 4.29
CA PHE A 57 3.10 -2.53 4.40
C PHE A 57 2.03 -1.56 3.91
N TRP A 58 2.19 -0.26 4.14
CA TRP A 58 1.25 0.74 3.64
C TRP A 58 1.30 0.89 2.13
N VAL A 59 2.50 0.91 1.55
CA VAL A 59 2.73 0.98 0.10
C VAL A 59 2.14 -0.25 -0.58
N GLU A 60 2.42 -1.45 -0.07
CA GLU A 60 1.85 -2.71 -0.56
C GLU A 60 0.32 -2.65 -0.54
N LYS A 61 -0.27 -2.32 0.62
CA LYS A 61 -1.72 -2.15 0.76
C LYS A 61 -2.28 -1.15 -0.27
N THR A 62 -1.62 0.00 -0.45
CA THR A 62 -2.08 1.05 -1.37
C THR A 62 -2.05 0.57 -2.82
N MET A 63 -0.99 -0.16 -3.23
CA MET A 63 -0.89 -0.76 -4.56
C MET A 63 -2.00 -1.78 -4.78
N THR A 64 -2.17 -2.73 -3.85
CA THR A 64 -3.21 -3.77 -3.94
C THR A 64 -4.62 -3.17 -3.96
N VAL A 65 -4.90 -2.15 -3.16
CA VAL A 65 -6.19 -1.45 -3.19
C VAL A 65 -6.43 -0.79 -4.53
N ASN A 66 -5.43 -0.08 -5.07
CA ASN A 66 -5.58 0.60 -6.35
C ASN A 66 -5.88 -0.37 -7.50
N GLU A 67 -5.27 -1.56 -7.50
CA GLU A 67 -5.55 -2.60 -8.48
C GLU A 67 -6.96 -3.18 -8.29
N LYS A 68 -7.32 -3.58 -7.06
CA LYS A 68 -8.63 -4.21 -6.78
C LYS A 68 -9.80 -3.25 -6.92
N VAL A 69 -9.65 -1.97 -6.58
CA VAL A 69 -10.69 -0.95 -6.75
C VAL A 69 -10.93 -0.63 -8.24
N LYS A 70 -9.91 -0.71 -9.09
CA LYS A 70 -10.07 -0.59 -10.55
C LYS A 70 -10.82 -1.77 -11.15
N ALA A 71 -10.69 -2.95 -10.56
CA ALA A 71 -11.37 -4.17 -10.99
C ALA A 71 -12.81 -4.31 -10.46
N ALA A 72 -13.18 -3.54 -9.43
CA ALA A 72 -14.51 -3.55 -8.84
C ALA A 72 -15.51 -2.72 -9.67
N ASN A 73 -16.71 -3.26 -9.88
CA ASN A 73 -17.74 -2.69 -10.74
C ASN A 73 -18.74 -1.82 -9.97
N THR A 74 -18.92 -2.08 -8.67
CA THR A 74 -19.85 -1.33 -7.81
C THR A 74 -19.12 -0.55 -6.73
N ASP A 75 -19.79 0.44 -6.14
CA ASP A 75 -19.19 1.21 -5.06
C ASP A 75 -19.15 0.42 -3.74
N GLU A 76 -20.08 -0.52 -3.55
CA GLU A 76 -20.09 -1.50 -2.48
C GLU A 76 -18.85 -2.41 -2.54
N GLU A 77 -18.53 -2.96 -3.72
CA GLU A 77 -17.33 -3.77 -3.91
C GLU A 77 -16.05 -2.97 -3.62
N LYS A 78 -15.99 -1.72 -4.08
CA LYS A 78 -14.85 -0.84 -3.78
C LYS A 78 -14.75 -0.54 -2.29
N ALA A 79 -15.86 -0.40 -1.57
CA ALA A 79 -15.88 -0.18 -0.13
C ALA A 79 -15.35 -1.42 0.62
N GLU A 80 -15.80 -2.62 0.25
CA GLU A 80 -15.34 -3.87 0.85
C GLU A 80 -13.85 -4.14 0.56
N VAL A 81 -13.37 -3.87 -0.66
CA VAL A 81 -11.93 -3.93 -0.99
C VAL A 81 -11.11 -3.05 -0.08
N ARG A 82 -11.54 -1.78 0.12
CA ARG A 82 -10.85 -0.86 1.03
C ARG A 82 -10.86 -1.40 2.45
N LYS A 83 -12.01 -1.80 2.98
CA LYS A 83 -12.15 -2.35 4.33
C LYS A 83 -11.26 -3.57 4.56
N ALA A 84 -11.27 -4.53 3.63
CA ALA A 84 -10.43 -5.71 3.68
C ALA A 84 -8.94 -5.35 3.71
N SER A 85 -8.51 -4.38 2.90
CA SER A 85 -7.11 -3.94 2.87
C SER A 85 -6.63 -3.33 4.20
N TYR A 86 -7.49 -2.57 4.89
CA TYR A 86 -7.13 -2.02 6.20
C TYR A 86 -7.04 -3.12 7.25
N LYS A 87 -7.92 -4.12 7.19
CA LYS A 87 -7.86 -5.29 8.06
C LYS A 87 -6.53 -6.04 7.86
N ASP A 88 -6.14 -6.32 6.62
CA ASP A 88 -4.87 -6.95 6.29
C ASP A 88 -3.66 -6.13 6.78
N TYR A 89 -3.64 -4.83 6.50
CA TYR A 89 -2.58 -3.93 6.96
C TYR A 89 -2.40 -3.96 8.48
N PHE A 90 -3.49 -3.82 9.25
CA PHE A 90 -3.40 -3.88 10.71
C PHE A 90 -3.05 -5.27 11.24
N GLN A 91 -3.41 -6.34 10.51
CA GLN A 91 -2.97 -7.68 10.86
C GLN A 91 -1.46 -7.81 10.70
N LYS A 92 -0.88 -7.37 9.58
CA LYS A 92 0.58 -7.34 9.37
C LYS A 92 1.31 -6.53 10.44
N LEU A 93 0.75 -5.38 10.83
CA LEU A 93 1.30 -4.59 11.95
C LEU A 93 1.27 -5.36 13.27
N LYS A 94 0.15 -6.04 13.57
CA LYS A 94 0.03 -6.86 14.78
C LYS A 94 1.05 -7.99 14.78
N ASP A 95 1.25 -8.65 13.64
CA ASP A 95 2.14 -9.81 13.53
C ASP A 95 3.62 -9.41 13.66
N ASN A 96 3.98 -8.21 13.22
CA ASN A 96 5.38 -7.73 13.26
C ASN A 96 5.74 -6.92 14.50
N PHE A 97 4.78 -6.20 15.10
CA PHE A 97 5.04 -5.28 16.22
C PHE A 97 4.27 -5.62 17.50
N GLY A 98 3.40 -6.63 17.44
CA GLY A 98 2.51 -6.99 18.54
C GLY A 98 1.24 -6.13 18.61
N GLN A 99 0.30 -6.59 19.44
CA GLN A 99 -1.01 -5.97 19.60
C GLN A 99 -0.92 -4.52 20.11
N GLU A 100 -0.06 -4.26 21.11
CA GLU A 100 0.06 -2.94 21.73
C GLU A 100 0.51 -1.88 20.72
N MET A 101 1.59 -2.16 19.99
CA MET A 101 2.15 -1.21 19.01
C MET A 101 1.20 -1.00 17.84
N MET A 102 0.53 -2.06 17.36
CA MET A 102 -0.51 -1.94 16.34
C MET A 102 -1.64 -1.01 16.77
N VAL A 103 -2.08 -1.08 18.04
CA VAL A 103 -3.10 -0.17 18.58
C VAL A 103 -2.59 1.27 18.60
N LYS A 104 -1.35 1.53 19.05
CA LYS A 104 -0.74 2.86 19.02
C LYS A 104 -0.69 3.44 17.61
N MET A 105 -0.20 2.66 16.64
CA MET A 105 -0.15 3.06 15.24
C MET A 105 -1.55 3.33 14.66
N ARG A 106 -2.55 2.53 15.02
CA ARG A 106 -3.94 2.74 14.60
C ARG A 106 -4.51 4.06 15.14
N VAL A 107 -4.30 4.34 16.43
CA VAL A 107 -4.74 5.59 17.06
C VAL A 107 -4.04 6.78 16.40
N TRP A 108 -2.72 6.71 16.27
CA TRP A 108 -1.92 7.75 15.63
C TRP A 108 -2.41 8.08 14.22
N HIS A 109 -2.70 7.04 13.42
CA HIS A 109 -3.26 7.18 12.07
C HIS A 109 -4.62 7.89 12.06
N LYS A 110 -5.47 7.62 13.06
CA LYS A 110 -6.81 8.22 13.16
C LYS A 110 -6.73 9.71 13.51
N GLU A 111 -5.77 10.09 14.35
CA GLU A 111 -5.56 11.46 14.84
C GLU A 111 -4.83 12.33 13.81
N ASN A 112 -3.79 11.79 13.18
CA ASN A 112 -2.88 12.56 12.31
C ASN A 112 -3.23 12.44 10.82
N ASN A 113 -4.09 11.48 10.47
CA ASN A 113 -4.51 11.24 9.09
C ASN A 113 -6.03 11.08 8.97
N PRO A 114 -6.82 12.06 9.45
CA PRO A 114 -8.28 11.94 9.52
C PRO A 114 -8.92 11.78 8.13
N LYS A 115 -8.31 12.28 7.06
CA LYS A 115 -8.80 12.08 5.67
C LYS A 115 -8.81 10.60 5.24
N PHE A 116 -8.03 9.75 5.89
CA PHE A 116 -7.96 8.31 5.61
C PHE A 116 -8.94 7.47 6.45
N PHE A 117 -9.53 8.03 7.51
CA PHE A 117 -10.42 7.34 8.45
C PHE A 117 -11.78 8.02 8.65
N ALA A 118 -11.95 9.25 8.17
CA ALA A 118 -13.23 9.90 8.10
C ALA A 118 -14.04 9.28 6.95
N PRO A 119 -15.33 8.93 7.18
CA PRO A 119 -16.21 8.61 6.06
C PRO A 119 -16.23 9.82 5.13
N LYS A 120 -16.02 9.59 3.82
CA LYS A 120 -16.30 10.63 2.83
C LYS A 120 -17.78 10.98 3.00
N LYS A 121 -18.08 12.22 3.38
CA LYS A 121 -19.44 12.74 3.30
C LYS A 121 -19.83 12.67 1.82
N SER A 122 -20.76 11.77 1.52
CA SER A 122 -21.55 11.74 0.29
C SER A 122 -22.35 13.02 0.16
#